data_AF-A0A3S0BIQ4-F1
#
_entry.id   AF-A0A3S0BIQ4-F1
#
_cell.length_a   1.000
_cell.length_b   1.000
_cell.length_c   1.000
_cell.angle_alpha   90.00
_cell.angle_beta   90.00
_cell.angle_gamma   90.00
#
_symmetry.space_group_name_H-M   'P 1'
#
loop_
_entity.id
_entity.type
_entity.pdbx_description
1 polymer ?
#
loop_
_entity_poly.entity_id
_entity_poly.type
_entity_poly.pdbx_seq_one_letter_code
_entity_poly.pdbx_strand_id
1 'polypeptide(L)'
;MGPELSLAQTVDDLAARGWDAEFAAVEGGLLTCGLCGDTLSPTEVHIDSVYRFEGQSDPDDQAAVFALTCHCGCRGIYVIAYGPSMSGADADVVSHLSRRTPSEPEI
;
A
#
# COMPACT_ATOMS: atom_id res chain seq x y z
N MET A 1 -24.28 8.35 10.92
CA MET A 1 -23.48 7.14 10.66
C MET A 1 -22.64 7.41 9.43
N GLY A 2 -21.40 7.85 9.60
CA GLY A 2 -20.43 7.78 8.49
C GLY A 2 -20.06 6.31 8.29
N PRO A 3 -19.84 5.83 7.06
CA PRO A 3 -19.39 4.46 6.88
C PRO A 3 -18.01 4.31 7.52
N GLU A 4 -17.88 3.37 8.45
CA GLU A 4 -16.60 2.77 8.78
C GLU A 4 -16.16 2.01 7.52
N LEU A 5 -15.56 2.73 6.56
CA LEU A 5 -15.15 2.14 5.29
C LEU A 5 -14.17 1.00 5.61
N SER A 6 -14.51 -0.22 5.19
CA SER A 6 -13.62 -1.36 5.31
C SER A 6 -12.53 -1.31 4.23
N LEU A 7 -11.45 -2.07 4.40
CA LEU A 7 -10.37 -2.17 3.42
C LEU A 7 -10.91 -2.40 2.00
N ALA A 8 -11.85 -3.33 1.85
CA ALA A 8 -12.47 -3.64 0.57
C ALA A 8 -13.21 -2.44 -0.04
N GLN A 9 -13.89 -1.63 0.78
CA GLN A 9 -14.60 -0.45 0.29
C GLN A 9 -13.64 0.68 -0.09
N THR A 10 -12.54 0.86 0.63
CA THR A 10 -11.53 1.86 0.25
C THR A 10 -10.83 1.48 -1.04
N VAL A 11 -10.54 0.19 -1.25
CA VAL A 11 -9.99 -0.33 -2.52
C VAL A 11 -10.96 -0.05 -3.67
N ASP A 12 -12.25 -0.38 -3.49
CA ASP A 12 -13.29 -0.16 -4.50
C ASP A 12 -13.48 1.34 -4.81
N ASP A 13 -13.49 2.19 -3.79
CA ASP A 13 -13.60 3.64 -3.95
C ASP A 13 -12.37 4.24 -4.65
N LEU A 14 -11.16 3.79 -4.33
CA LEU A 14 -9.94 4.20 -5.02
C LEU A 14 -9.98 3.77 -6.49
N ALA A 15 -10.38 2.53 -6.77
CA ALA A 15 -10.56 2.04 -8.13
C ALA A 15 -11.58 2.91 -8.91
N ALA A 16 -12.72 3.24 -8.28
CA ALA A 16 -13.75 4.11 -8.86
C ALA A 16 -13.25 5.55 -9.15
N ARG A 17 -12.28 6.05 -8.37
CA ARG A 17 -11.64 7.35 -8.60
C ARG A 17 -10.51 7.30 -9.66
N GLY A 18 -10.20 6.12 -10.19
CA GLY A 18 -9.21 5.90 -11.24
C GLY A 18 -7.87 5.33 -10.77
N TRP A 19 -7.80 4.79 -9.55
CA TRP A 19 -6.67 3.97 -9.09
C TRP A 19 -6.95 2.49 -9.40
N ASP A 20 -6.99 2.16 -10.69
CA ASP A 20 -7.24 0.81 -11.20
C ASP A 20 -5.97 -0.07 -11.21
N ALA A 21 -4.78 0.55 -11.11
CA ALA A 21 -3.55 -0.21 -11.05
C ALA A 21 -3.37 -0.85 -9.66
N GLU A 22 -2.79 -2.04 -9.63
CA GLU A 22 -2.37 -2.69 -8.40
C GLU A 22 -0.85 -2.78 -8.39
N PHE A 23 -0.22 -2.44 -7.26
CA PHE A 23 1.21 -2.64 -7.07
C PHE A 23 1.44 -3.88 -6.23
N ALA A 24 2.52 -4.59 -6.51
CA ALA A 24 2.94 -5.75 -5.74
C ALA A 24 4.41 -5.62 -5.36
N ALA A 25 4.78 -5.98 -4.13
CA ALA A 25 6.18 -6.10 -3.77
C ALA A 25 6.81 -7.28 -4.50
N VAL A 26 8.06 -7.09 -4.92
CA VAL A 26 8.89 -8.13 -5.51
C VAL A 26 10.21 -8.24 -4.76
N GLU A 27 10.90 -9.35 -4.96
CA GLU A 27 12.21 -9.59 -4.34
C GLU A 27 13.18 -8.43 -4.60
N GLY A 28 13.91 -8.05 -3.54
CA GLY A 28 14.85 -6.92 -3.60
C GLY A 28 14.27 -5.56 -3.22
N GLY A 29 13.07 -5.53 -2.61
CA GLY A 29 12.53 -4.27 -2.06
C GLY A 29 11.92 -3.35 -3.11
N LEU A 30 11.47 -3.91 -4.23
CA LEU A 30 10.92 -3.16 -5.35
C LEU A 30 9.41 -3.39 -5.44
N LEU A 31 8.73 -2.47 -6.11
CA LEU A 31 7.30 -2.52 -6.41
C LEU A 31 7.12 -2.74 -7.90
N THR A 32 6.35 -3.74 -8.30
CA THR A 32 5.94 -3.91 -9.69
C THR A 32 4.58 -3.30 -9.90
N CYS A 33 4.45 -2.45 -10.92
CA CYS A 33 3.17 -1.88 -11.33
C CYS A 33 2.41 -2.90 -12.17
N GLY A 34 1.21 -3.29 -11.75
CA GLY A 34 0.34 -4.20 -12.50
C GLY A 34 -0.21 -3.62 -13.81
N LEU A 35 -0.15 -2.30 -14.00
CA LEU A 35 -0.70 -1.64 -15.20
C LEU A 35 0.33 -1.57 -16.34
N CYS A 36 1.53 -1.05 -16.07
CA CYS A 36 2.59 -0.96 -17.08
C CYS A 36 3.58 -2.14 -17.04
N GLY A 37 3.59 -2.92 -15.95
CA GLY A 37 4.54 -4.02 -15.75
C GLY A 37 5.94 -3.57 -15.32
N ASP A 38 6.16 -2.28 -15.11
CA ASP A 38 7.45 -1.76 -14.68
C ASP A 38 7.72 -2.05 -13.21
N THR A 39 8.96 -2.45 -12.94
CA THR A 39 9.48 -2.57 -11.58
C THR A 39 10.10 -1.24 -11.17
N LEU A 40 9.63 -0.72 -10.05
CA LEU A 40 9.88 0.62 -9.54
C LEU A 40 10.40 0.50 -8.12
N SER A 41 11.34 1.37 -7.76
CA SER A 41 11.71 1.43 -6.36
C SER A 41 10.59 2.08 -5.55
N PRO A 42 10.37 1.69 -4.28
CA PRO A 42 9.56 2.47 -3.32
C PRO A 42 10.05 3.92 -3.17
N THR A 43 11.30 4.15 -3.59
CA THR A 43 11.96 5.45 -3.65
C THR A 43 11.53 6.29 -4.87
N GLU A 44 11.00 5.67 -5.92
CA GLU A 44 10.62 6.33 -7.18
C GLU A 44 9.11 6.58 -7.30
N VAL A 45 8.30 5.83 -6.54
CA VAL A 45 6.86 6.04 -6.48
C VAL A 45 6.50 7.25 -5.61
N HIS A 46 5.38 7.90 -5.95
CA HIS A 46 4.82 8.97 -5.15
C HIS A 46 3.69 8.42 -4.27
N ILE A 47 3.76 8.65 -2.96
CA ILE A 47 2.71 8.25 -2.01
C ILE A 47 1.68 9.37 -1.95
N ASP A 48 0.50 9.13 -2.51
CA ASP A 48 -0.59 10.10 -2.54
C ASP A 48 -1.43 10.04 -1.25
N SER A 49 -1.72 8.83 -0.76
CA SER A 49 -2.46 8.61 0.48
C SER A 49 -2.14 7.24 1.09
N VAL A 50 -2.27 7.12 2.41
CA VAL A 50 -2.08 5.86 3.14
C VAL A 50 -3.28 5.63 4.05
N TYR A 51 -3.89 4.45 3.93
CA TYR A 51 -5.03 4.03 4.73
C TYR A 51 -4.63 2.78 5.50
N ARG A 52 -4.60 2.86 6.83
CA ARG A 52 -4.37 1.69 7.68
C ARG A 52 -5.73 1.15 8.15
N PHE A 53 -5.84 -0.18 8.14
CA PHE A 53 -7.00 -0.91 8.60
C PHE A 53 -6.54 -1.89 9.67
N GLU A 54 -7.26 -1.94 10.78
CA GLU A 54 -7.09 -2.97 11.78
C GLU A 54 -8.06 -4.10 11.42
N GLY A 55 -7.56 -5.33 11.36
CA GLY A 55 -8.34 -6.50 10.99
C GLY A 55 -9.52 -6.66 11.95
N GLN A 56 -10.73 -6.83 11.39
CA GLN A 56 -11.92 -7.04 12.21
C GLN A 56 -11.89 -8.36 12.99
N SER A 57 -11.01 -9.30 12.62
CA SER A 57 -10.98 -10.66 13.19
C SER A 57 -9.89 -10.84 14.25
N ASP A 58 -8.71 -10.24 14.04
CA ASP A 58 -7.58 -10.33 14.95
C ASP A 58 -6.96 -8.93 15.09
N PRO A 59 -6.80 -8.40 16.33
CA PRO A 59 -6.16 -7.10 16.53
C PRO A 59 -4.68 -7.08 16.12
N ASP A 60 -4.09 -8.26 15.94
CA ASP A 60 -2.72 -8.46 15.42
C ASP A 60 -2.65 -8.47 13.89
N ASP A 61 -3.78 -8.75 13.20
CA ASP A 61 -3.84 -8.71 11.74
C ASP A 61 -4.16 -7.28 11.32
N GLN A 62 -3.19 -6.60 10.75
CA GLN A 62 -3.35 -5.22 10.30
C GLN A 62 -3.13 -5.20 8.79
N ALA A 63 -3.79 -4.29 8.09
CA ALA A 63 -3.57 -4.09 6.68
C ALA A 63 -3.36 -2.62 6.38
N ALA A 64 -2.60 -2.32 5.33
CA ALA A 64 -2.48 -0.95 4.86
C ALA A 64 -2.63 -0.90 3.34
N VAL A 65 -3.33 0.12 2.88
CA VAL A 65 -3.53 0.47 1.49
C VAL A 65 -2.79 1.77 1.23
N PHE A 66 -1.76 1.71 0.40
CA PHE A 66 -1.02 2.86 -0.06
C PHE A 66 -1.52 3.22 -1.45
N ALA A 67 -2.10 4.40 -1.62
CA ALA A 67 -2.36 4.97 -2.93
C ALA A 67 -1.05 5.53 -3.48
N LEU A 68 -0.51 4.89 -4.50
CA LEU A 68 0.77 5.23 -5.12
C LEU A 68 0.55 5.70 -6.56
N THR A 69 1.30 6.73 -6.94
CA THR A 69 1.36 7.19 -8.33
C THR A 69 2.72 6.84 -8.92
N CYS A 70 2.70 6.11 -10.03
CA CYS A 70 3.88 5.76 -10.80
C CYS A 70 4.35 6.96 -11.63
N HIS A 71 5.66 7.04 -11.89
CA HIS A 71 6.27 8.03 -12.77
C HIS A 71 5.70 8.00 -14.21
N CYS A 72 5.19 6.86 -14.66
CA CYS A 72 4.52 6.74 -15.97
C CYS A 72 3.13 7.40 -16.01
N GLY A 73 2.65 7.95 -14.89
CA GLY A 73 1.33 8.59 -14.77
C GLY A 73 0.21 7.64 -14.34
N CYS A 74 0.52 6.36 -14.13
CA CYS A 74 -0.44 5.37 -13.64
C CYS A 74 -0.69 5.56 -12.15
N ARG A 75 -1.96 5.48 -11.74
CA ARG A 75 -2.39 5.57 -10.35
C ARG A 75 -2.84 4.20 -9.89
N GLY A 76 -2.28 3.73 -8.79
CA GLY A 76 -2.62 2.42 -8.28
C GLY A 76 -2.54 2.32 -6.78
N ILE A 77 -2.96 1.18 -6.28
CA ILE A 77 -2.98 0.87 -4.86
C ILE A 77 -2.01 -0.25 -4.55
N TYR A 78 -1.35 -0.14 -3.41
CA TYR A 78 -0.49 -1.17 -2.86
C TYR A 78 -1.10 -1.61 -1.54
N VAL A 79 -1.65 -2.83 -1.54
CA VAL A 79 -2.28 -3.41 -0.35
C VAL A 79 -1.29 -4.38 0.29
N ILE A 80 -1.04 -4.18 1.58
CA ILE A 80 -0.19 -5.07 2.37
C ILE A 80 -0.91 -5.55 3.62
N ALA A 81 -0.60 -6.78 4.02
CA ALA A 81 -0.92 -7.30 5.34
C ALA A 81 0.31 -7.18 6.24
N TYR A 82 0.12 -6.56 7.40
CA TYR A 82 1.05 -6.55 8.52
C TYR A 82 0.74 -7.72 9.45
N GLY A 83 1.80 -8.34 10.00
CA GLY A 83 1.70 -9.48 10.91
C GLY A 83 2.38 -10.73 10.35
N PRO A 84 1.98 -11.94 10.79
CA PRO A 84 2.63 -13.20 10.40
C PRO A 84 2.44 -13.54 8.92
N SER A 85 1.47 -12.92 8.26
CA SER A 85 1.18 -13.07 6.83
C SER A 85 2.05 -12.19 5.93
N MET A 86 2.87 -11.30 6.50
CA MET A 86 3.73 -10.39 5.74
C MET A 86 4.85 -11.16 5.04
N SER A 87 5.00 -10.98 3.74
CA SER A 87 6.12 -11.56 3.00
C SER A 87 7.40 -10.74 3.22
N GLY A 88 8.56 -11.38 3.03
CA GLY A 88 9.86 -10.68 3.13
C GLY A 88 10.00 -9.53 2.13
N ALA A 89 9.37 -9.64 0.95
CA ALA A 89 9.36 -8.57 -0.05
C ALA A 89 8.54 -7.36 0.43
N ASP A 90 7.35 -7.61 1.01
CA ASP A 90 6.52 -6.55 1.58
C ASP A 90 7.24 -5.83 2.72
N ALA A 91 7.89 -6.58 3.61
CA ALA A 91 8.63 -6.02 4.74
C ALA A 91 9.76 -5.08 4.30
N ASP A 92 10.47 -5.44 3.22
CA ASP A 92 11.56 -4.62 2.67
C ASP A 92 11.01 -3.32 2.06
N VAL A 93 9.99 -3.43 1.19
CA VAL A 93 9.30 -2.28 0.59
C VAL A 93 8.75 -1.34 1.67
N VAL A 94 8.06 -1.87 2.67
CA VAL A 94 7.50 -1.10 3.79
C VAL A 94 8.61 -0.41 4.56
N SER A 95 9.72 -1.08 4.84
CA SER A 95 10.87 -0.47 5.51
C SER A 95 11.40 0.74 4.73
N HIS A 96 11.35 0.70 3.40
CA HIS A 96 11.70 1.83 2.54
C HIS A 96 10.64 2.94 2.55
N LEU A 97 9.35 2.61 2.49
CA LEU A 97 8.25 3.60 2.53
C LEU A 97 8.15 4.29 3.89
N SER A 98 8.32 3.52 4.98
CA SER A 98 8.29 3.99 6.38
C SER A 98 9.39 5.00 6.71
N ARG A 99 10.51 4.94 5.99
CA ARG A 99 11.59 5.94 6.10
C ARG A 99 11.25 7.27 5.43
N ARG A 100 10.21 7.31 4.59
CA ARG A 100 9.79 8.48 3.81
C ARG A 100 8.54 9.14 4.38
N THR A 101 7.63 8.36 4.92
CA THR A 101 6.62 8.88 5.83
C THR A 101 7.30 9.19 7.16
N PRO A 102 7.23 10.44 7.67
CA PRO A 102 7.61 10.70 9.05
C PRO A 102 6.59 10.02 9.96
N SER A 103 6.75 8.72 10.19
CA SER A 103 6.11 8.03 11.31
C SER A 103 7.01 8.23 12.51
N GLU A 104 6.79 9.35 13.20
CA GLU A 104 7.11 9.47 14.61
C GLU A 104 6.27 8.42 15.35
N PRO A 105 6.87 7.45 16.05
CA PRO A 105 6.14 6.71 17.06
C PRO A 105 6.11 7.62 18.30
N GLU A 106 5.09 8.46 18.44
CA GLU A 106 4.73 8.95 19.77
C GLU A 106 3.90 7.83 20.41
N ILE A 107 4.54 7.06 21.31
CA ILE A 107 4.19 6.80 22.72
C ILE A 107 5.30 5.93 23.34
#